data_AF-A0A0R2JP46-F1
#
_entry.id   AF-A0A0R2JP46-F1
#
_cell.length_a   1.000
_cell.length_b   1.000
_cell.length_c   1.000
_cell.angle_alpha   90.00
_cell.angle_beta   90.00
_cell.angle_gamma   90.00
#
_symmetry.space_group_name_H-M   'P 1'
#
loop_
_entity.id
_entity.type
_entity.pdbx_description
1 polymer ?
#
loop_
_entity_poly.entity_id
_entity_poly.type
_entity_poly.pdbx_seq_one_letter_code
_entity_poly.pdbx_strand_id
1 'polypeptide(L)'
;MIVFSLKDRTVTHYLIWLFGGSLYFPFVLLLTRFNDKGILKGLTLANASRLITGSFFEWFGCVSFFIFIGTMLHASPQNFWSIIPLFVIASVIGEASLVPGGLGSFDVFMIMELALVGVDKNIAVVWVLLYRLFYYIFPFALGVFFFIHDMGKRFNAYLQGLPKNILQRLAQFLLTGFLFFSGVLMLINSTTPNFAMTNKYFLDVYPYTFYFLNQLISIVMAFILIGVGIGTAARVKKAFSLTIIALTIAILNTLRWLVFYGEFSWKMFVFLALIMLVAWFSRGAYYRERMAPSWGAISWTLFTYLGTFIVYTVVGVLNQKMLHPHHKFIVPNALFFPSQKIWLMGFVGLILAALVLIGLLHYFFYTTNPHLNISVDSERVRRVIDEYGGNEISHLAYLFDKQMYCYEVDGKDQVIFLYKKTADKLVILGEPFGNMDHLDDALTKFMNDADLTITPWFFMKLPNL
;
A
#
# COMPACT_ATOMS: atom_id res chain seq x y z
N MET A 1 -9.50 11.21 57.83
CA MET A 1 -8.43 11.02 58.82
C MET A 1 -7.47 9.96 58.28
N ILE A 2 -6.60 10.33 57.35
CA ILE A 2 -5.44 9.54 56.93
C ILE A 2 -4.26 10.41 57.33
N VAL A 3 -3.88 10.27 58.60
CA VAL A 3 -2.70 10.93 59.14
C VAL A 3 -1.53 10.16 58.55
N PHE A 4 -0.90 10.73 57.53
CA PHE A 4 0.40 10.31 57.05
C PHE A 4 1.31 10.16 58.27
N SER A 5 1.79 8.95 58.53
CA SER A 5 2.88 8.75 59.47
C SER A 5 4.11 9.43 58.88
N LEU A 6 4.27 10.73 59.17
CA LEU A 6 5.42 11.57 58.86
C LEU A 6 6.64 11.16 59.71
N LYS A 7 6.87 9.85 59.87
CA LYS A 7 8.01 9.30 60.60
C LYS A 7 9.20 9.02 59.69
N ASP A 8 9.04 9.18 58.37
CA ASP A 8 10.16 9.20 57.43
C ASP A 8 10.76 10.60 57.35
N ARG A 9 12.04 10.71 57.73
CA ARG A 9 12.86 11.94 57.66
C ARG A 9 12.88 12.57 56.27
N THR A 10 12.60 11.80 55.22
CA THR A 10 12.59 12.22 53.82
C THR A 10 11.44 13.17 53.51
N VAL A 11 10.23 12.89 54.02
CA VAL A 11 9.02 13.70 53.72
C VAL A 11 9.08 15.06 54.42
N THR A 12 9.76 15.15 55.56
CA THR A 12 9.82 16.37 56.39
C THR A 12 10.58 17.51 55.69
N HIS A 13 11.57 17.21 54.84
CA HIS A 13 12.32 18.21 54.09
C HIS A 13 11.54 18.81 52.91
N TYR A 14 10.54 18.10 52.36
CA TYR A 14 9.77 18.53 51.20
C TYR A 14 8.37 19.06 51.54
N LEU A 15 8.08 19.27 52.82
CA LEU A 15 6.79 19.81 53.28
C LEU A 15 6.43 21.13 52.60
N ILE A 16 7.41 21.99 52.31
CA ILE A 16 7.15 23.28 51.64
C ILE A 16 6.58 23.10 50.24
N TRP A 17 7.06 22.10 49.49
CA TRP A 17 6.56 21.77 48.16
C TRP A 17 5.19 21.10 48.22
N LEU A 18 4.97 20.24 49.22
CA LEU A 18 3.72 19.52 49.41
C LEU A 18 2.58 20.47 49.84
N PHE A 19 2.84 21.38 50.79
CA PHE A 19 1.91 22.44 51.18
C PHE A 19 1.72 23.46 50.06
N GLY A 20 2.80 23.91 49.40
CA GLY A 20 2.72 24.87 48.30
C GLY A 20 1.90 24.35 47.12
N GLY A 21 2.16 23.11 46.68
CA GLY A 21 1.41 22.45 45.61
C GLY A 21 -0.06 22.19 45.99
N SER A 22 -0.33 21.79 47.24
CA SER A 22 -1.71 21.55 47.71
C SER A 22 -2.53 22.83 47.83
N LEU A 23 -1.89 23.98 48.13
CA LEU A 23 -2.56 25.28 48.24
C LEU A 23 -2.79 25.96 46.90
N TYR A 24 -2.06 25.58 45.85
CA TYR A 24 -2.21 26.14 44.50
C TYR A 24 -3.65 26.02 43.98
N PHE A 25 -4.22 24.81 44.00
CA PHE A 25 -5.56 24.57 43.46
C PHE A 25 -6.69 25.29 44.25
N PRO A 26 -6.77 25.20 45.59
CA PRO A 26 -7.75 25.94 46.37
C PRO A 26 -7.64 27.46 46.19
N PHE A 27 -6.42 27.99 46.09
CA PHE A 27 -6.18 29.41 45.88
C PHE A 27 -6.69 29.87 44.51
N VAL A 28 -6.37 29.14 43.44
CA VAL A 28 -6.90 29.42 42.09
C VAL A 28 -8.43 29.33 42.09
N LEU A 29 -9.01 28.29 42.69
CA LEU A 29 -10.47 28.12 42.78
C LEU A 29 -11.15 29.28 43.53
N LEU A 30 -10.55 29.76 44.64
CA LEU A 30 -11.05 30.93 45.35
C LEU A 30 -10.98 32.19 44.47
N LEU A 31 -9.84 32.45 43.81
CA LEU A 31 -9.69 33.59 42.90
C LEU A 31 -10.70 33.56 41.75
N THR A 32 -10.99 32.37 41.19
CA THR A 32 -12.02 32.24 40.14
C THR A 32 -13.42 32.61 40.61
N ARG A 33 -13.72 32.46 41.91
CA ARG A 33 -15.03 32.82 42.48
C ARG A 33 -15.18 34.32 42.75
N PHE A 34 -14.08 35.03 42.92
CA PHE A 34 -14.08 36.46 43.20
C PHE A 34 -13.87 37.36 41.97
N ASN A 35 -13.51 36.78 40.81
CA ASN A 35 -13.16 37.57 39.62
C ASN A 35 -13.76 36.99 38.33
N ASP A 36 -14.93 37.52 37.92
CA ASP A 36 -15.69 37.11 36.72
C ASP A 36 -15.22 37.77 35.40
N LYS A 37 -13.92 38.06 35.27
CA LYS A 37 -13.35 38.71 34.07
C LYS A 37 -12.45 37.75 33.29
N GLY A 38 -12.63 37.71 31.95
CA GLY A 38 -11.74 37.01 31.02
C GLY A 38 -11.96 35.48 30.95
N ILE A 39 -10.87 34.71 30.96
CA ILE A 39 -10.78 33.25 30.77
C ILE A 39 -11.63 32.45 31.79
N LEU A 40 -11.98 33.07 32.92
CA LEU A 40 -12.67 32.45 34.05
C LEU A 40 -14.20 32.63 34.02
N LYS A 41 -14.72 33.35 33.02
CA LYS A 41 -16.15 33.63 32.89
C LYS A 41 -16.90 32.38 32.40
N GLY A 42 -17.82 31.86 33.21
CA GLY A 42 -18.70 30.73 32.84
C GLY A 42 -18.39 29.38 33.49
N LEU A 43 -17.50 29.34 34.49
CA LEU A 43 -17.27 28.14 35.31
C LEU A 43 -18.44 27.92 36.28
N THR A 44 -19.50 27.26 35.79
CA THR A 44 -20.59 26.78 36.66
C THR A 44 -20.06 25.76 37.67
N LEU A 45 -20.70 25.67 38.84
CA LEU A 45 -20.33 24.68 39.87
C LEU A 45 -20.31 23.23 39.33
N ALA A 46 -21.17 22.93 38.36
CA ALA A 46 -21.22 21.65 37.68
C ALA A 46 -20.01 21.39 36.77
N ASN A 47 -19.49 22.41 36.08
CA ASN A 47 -18.28 22.27 35.27
C ASN A 47 -17.03 22.20 36.14
N ALA A 48 -16.98 22.99 37.22
CA ALA A 48 -15.90 22.92 38.20
C ALA A 48 -15.83 21.54 38.87
N SER A 49 -16.97 20.96 39.28
CA SER A 49 -17.00 19.61 39.85
C SER A 49 -16.56 18.54 38.85
N ARG A 50 -16.99 18.63 37.57
CA ARG A 50 -16.53 17.73 36.50
C ARG A 50 -15.02 17.79 36.31
N LEU A 51 -14.44 18.99 36.26
CA LEU A 51 -12.99 19.18 36.12
C LEU A 51 -12.23 18.62 37.33
N ILE A 52 -12.72 18.87 38.54
CA ILE A 52 -12.13 18.32 39.77
C ILE A 52 -12.16 16.80 39.76
N THR A 53 -13.31 16.20 39.43
CA THR A 53 -13.42 14.74 39.35
C THR A 53 -12.53 14.16 38.26
N GLY A 54 -12.46 14.80 37.09
CA GLY A 54 -11.59 14.38 35.99
C GLY A 54 -10.12 14.41 36.39
N SER A 55 -9.67 15.52 36.96
CA SER A 55 -8.29 15.68 37.45
C SER A 55 -7.96 14.69 38.57
N PHE A 56 -8.89 14.44 39.50
CA PHE A 56 -8.71 13.43 40.54
C PHE A 56 -8.46 12.04 39.93
N PHE A 57 -9.29 11.62 38.96
CA PHE A 57 -9.12 10.32 38.30
C PHE A 57 -7.87 10.25 37.43
N GLU A 58 -7.47 11.36 36.80
CA GLU A 58 -6.22 11.46 36.05
C GLU A 58 -5.01 11.22 36.97
N TRP A 59 -4.88 11.99 38.04
CA TRP A 59 -3.78 11.85 39.01
C TRP A 59 -3.80 10.47 39.69
N PHE A 60 -4.98 9.98 40.07
CA PHE A 60 -5.14 8.65 40.61
C PHE A 60 -4.67 7.58 39.61
N GLY A 61 -5.02 7.70 38.34
CA GLY A 61 -4.56 6.84 37.26
C GLY A 61 -3.04 6.89 37.09
N CYS A 62 -2.44 8.08 37.10
CA CYS A 62 -0.99 8.27 37.00
C CYS A 62 -0.23 7.53 38.11
N VAL A 63 -0.63 7.76 39.36
CA VAL A 63 -0.01 7.16 40.54
C VAL A 63 -0.23 5.65 40.55
N SER A 64 -1.46 5.21 40.27
CA SER A 64 -1.80 3.77 40.22
C SER A 64 -1.01 3.04 39.14
N PHE A 65 -0.87 3.64 37.95
CA PHE A 65 -0.10 3.06 36.85
C PHE A 65 1.40 3.04 37.17
N PHE A 66 1.93 4.09 37.81
CA PHE A 66 3.31 4.09 38.27
C PHE A 66 3.56 2.97 39.29
N ILE A 67 2.70 2.81 40.29
CA ILE A 67 2.78 1.71 41.26
C ILE A 67 2.66 0.35 40.56
N PHE A 68 1.75 0.21 39.59
CA PHE A 68 1.56 -1.02 38.82
C PHE A 68 2.86 -1.46 38.11
N ILE A 69 3.57 -0.55 37.46
CA ILE A 69 4.87 -0.87 36.85
C ILE A 69 5.86 -1.38 37.90
N GLY A 70 5.92 -0.75 39.07
CA GLY A 70 6.78 -1.19 40.17
C GLY A 70 6.45 -2.59 40.68
N THR A 71 5.17 -2.92 40.77
CA THR A 71 4.73 -4.28 41.14
C THR A 71 5.14 -5.32 40.10
N MET A 72 5.02 -4.99 38.81
CA MET A 72 5.41 -5.88 37.70
C MET A 72 6.93 -6.08 37.62
N LEU A 73 7.72 -5.09 38.06
CA LEU A 73 9.18 -5.19 38.15
C LEU A 73 9.66 -5.91 39.41
N HIS A 74 8.76 -6.38 40.28
CA HIS A 74 9.08 -6.93 41.60
C HIS A 74 9.97 -5.98 42.44
N ALA A 75 9.82 -4.67 42.21
CA ALA A 75 10.65 -3.60 42.77
C ALA A 75 10.00 -2.92 43.99
N SER A 76 9.11 -3.64 44.69
CA SER A 76 8.23 -3.07 45.69
C SER A 76 8.94 -2.79 47.01
N PRO A 77 8.91 -1.54 47.52
CA PRO A 77 9.32 -1.26 48.88
C PRO A 77 8.38 -1.92 49.91
N GLN A 78 8.82 -2.02 51.17
CA GLN A 78 8.04 -2.66 52.26
C GLN A 78 6.66 -2.03 52.49
N ASN A 79 6.46 -0.78 52.07
CA ASN A 79 5.17 -0.08 52.17
C ASN A 79 4.84 0.66 50.85
N PHE A 80 3.89 0.13 50.07
CA PHE A 80 3.46 0.77 48.81
C PHE A 80 2.92 2.19 48.98
N TRP A 81 2.38 2.51 50.16
CA TRP A 81 1.83 3.83 50.45
C TRP A 81 2.90 4.92 50.54
N SER A 82 4.18 4.56 50.69
CA SER A 82 5.27 5.54 50.70
C SER A 82 5.58 6.10 49.31
N ILE A 83 5.19 5.42 48.21
CA ILE A 83 5.48 5.89 46.84
C ILE A 83 4.61 7.10 46.47
N ILE A 84 3.37 7.15 46.97
CA ILE A 84 2.41 8.22 46.66
C ILE A 84 2.96 9.62 46.98
N PRO A 85 3.43 9.92 48.20
CA PRO A 85 3.97 11.24 48.50
C PRO A 85 5.24 11.56 47.69
N LEU A 86 6.09 10.58 47.39
CA LEU A 86 7.29 10.78 46.57
C LEU A 86 6.92 11.18 45.14
N PHE A 87 5.95 10.47 44.55
CA PHE A 87 5.43 10.76 43.22
C PHE A 87 4.85 12.18 43.15
N VAL A 88 4.07 12.58 44.16
CA VAL A 88 3.50 13.94 44.24
C VAL A 88 4.61 14.99 44.34
N ILE A 89 5.60 14.79 45.20
CA ILE A 89 6.73 15.73 45.36
C ILE A 89 7.51 15.86 44.04
N ALA A 90 7.88 14.75 43.42
CA ALA A 90 8.63 14.77 42.17
C ALA A 90 7.82 15.40 41.03
N SER A 91 6.49 15.23 41.02
CA SER A 91 5.62 15.87 40.03
C SER A 91 5.55 17.38 40.24
N VAL A 92 5.40 17.84 41.48
CA VAL A 92 5.41 19.28 41.80
C VAL A 92 6.75 19.91 41.41
N ILE A 93 7.88 19.25 41.68
CA ILE A 93 9.21 19.72 41.29
C ILE A 93 9.35 19.72 39.75
N GLY A 94 8.84 18.69 39.08
CA GLY A 94 8.78 18.61 37.63
C GLY A 94 8.06 19.80 37.01
N GLU A 95 6.87 20.13 37.50
CA GLU A 95 6.09 21.28 37.03
C GLU A 95 6.74 22.62 37.39
N ALA A 96 7.27 22.74 38.62
CA ALA A 96 7.97 23.95 39.08
C ALA A 96 9.23 24.26 38.25
N SER A 97 9.84 23.23 37.65
CA SER A 97 11.02 23.39 36.78
C SER A 97 10.71 24.03 35.42
N LEU A 98 9.43 24.13 35.03
CA LEU A 98 8.97 24.57 33.70
C LEU A 98 9.58 23.78 32.53
N VAL A 99 10.23 22.66 32.80
CA VAL A 99 10.70 21.76 31.75
C VAL A 99 9.48 21.09 31.12
N PRO A 100 9.34 21.10 29.78
CA PRO A 100 8.23 20.45 29.11
C PRO A 100 8.07 18.98 29.54
N GLY A 101 6.91 18.65 30.13
CA GLY A 101 6.62 17.32 30.65
C GLY A 101 7.47 16.89 31.86
N GLY A 102 8.14 17.82 32.53
CA GLY A 102 9.02 17.55 33.68
C GLY A 102 10.17 16.58 33.35
N LEU A 103 10.59 16.51 32.09
CA LEU A 103 11.65 15.60 31.62
C LEU A 103 12.96 15.90 32.35
N GLY A 104 13.62 14.87 32.87
CA GLY A 104 14.84 15.02 33.68
C GLY A 104 14.56 15.41 35.13
N SER A 105 13.77 16.46 35.39
CA SER A 105 13.47 16.92 36.76
C SER A 105 12.64 15.90 37.55
N PHE A 106 11.50 15.46 37.02
CA PHE A 106 10.72 14.40 37.68
C PHE A 106 11.53 13.10 37.78
N ASP A 107 12.25 12.75 36.71
CA ASP A 107 12.95 11.47 36.59
C ASP A 107 14.07 11.32 37.62
N VAL A 108 14.94 12.33 37.74
CA VAL A 108 16.06 12.34 38.69
C VAL A 108 15.56 12.32 40.13
N PHE A 109 14.55 13.12 40.45
CA PHE A 109 13.96 13.14 41.78
C PHE A 109 13.30 11.80 42.11
N MET A 110 12.53 11.21 41.20
CA MET A 110 11.93 9.89 41.43
C MET A 110 12.97 8.78 41.62
N ILE A 111 14.04 8.76 40.81
CA ILE A 111 15.10 7.75 40.97
C ILE A 111 15.79 7.89 42.32
N MET A 112 16.07 9.13 42.75
CA MET A 112 16.69 9.41 44.05
C MET A 112 15.79 8.97 45.21
N GLU A 113 14.51 9.36 45.17
CA GLU A 113 13.55 9.03 46.23
C GLU A 113 13.24 7.53 46.30
N LEU A 114 13.10 6.84 45.16
CA LEU A 114 12.95 5.38 45.13
C LEU A 114 14.17 4.68 45.73
N ALA A 115 15.39 5.19 45.46
CA ALA A 115 16.61 4.66 46.06
C ALA A 115 16.66 4.85 47.58
N LEU A 116 16.13 5.96 48.10
CA LEU A 116 16.04 6.23 49.55
C LEU A 116 15.07 5.27 50.27
N VAL A 117 14.05 4.79 49.56
CA VAL A 117 13.07 3.82 50.08
C VAL A 117 13.48 2.36 49.80
N GLY A 118 14.71 2.16 49.32
CA GLY A 118 15.35 0.84 49.22
C GLY A 118 15.20 0.13 47.86
N VAL A 119 14.75 0.84 46.82
CA VAL A 119 14.71 0.30 45.45
C VAL A 119 16.10 0.40 44.81
N ASP A 120 16.55 -0.67 44.15
CA ASP A 120 17.82 -0.64 43.40
C ASP A 120 17.81 0.45 42.32
N LYS A 121 18.91 1.20 42.19
CA LYS A 121 19.01 2.33 41.26
C LYS A 121 18.78 1.92 39.81
N ASN A 122 19.25 0.74 39.40
CA ASN A 122 19.08 0.28 38.02
C ASN A 122 17.61 -0.03 37.75
N ILE A 123 16.92 -0.63 38.73
CA ILE A 123 15.49 -0.93 38.64
C ILE A 123 14.65 0.36 38.66
N ALA A 124 15.02 1.35 39.49
CA ALA A 124 14.34 2.65 39.54
C ALA A 124 14.42 3.40 38.19
N VAL A 125 15.57 3.35 37.51
CA VAL A 125 15.72 3.92 36.16
C VAL A 125 14.78 3.23 35.17
N VAL A 126 14.77 1.88 35.14
CA VAL A 126 13.90 1.11 34.24
C VAL A 126 12.42 1.40 34.52
N TRP A 127 12.06 1.50 35.80
CA TRP A 127 10.70 1.83 36.23
C TRP A 127 10.24 3.18 35.68
N VAL A 128 11.04 4.24 35.87
CA VAL A 128 10.73 5.57 35.34
C VAL A 128 10.66 5.57 33.80
N LEU A 129 11.58 4.87 33.12
CA LEU A 129 11.57 4.77 31.66
C LEU A 129 10.31 4.07 31.13
N LEU A 130 9.87 2.98 31.76
CA LEU A 130 8.62 2.30 31.39
C LEU A 130 7.41 3.21 31.62
N TYR A 131 7.40 3.95 32.74
CA TYR A 131 6.35 4.94 32.96
C TYR A 131 6.32 5.99 31.84
N ARG A 132 7.47 6.51 31.43
CA ARG A 132 7.57 7.47 30.31
C ARG A 132 7.09 6.88 28.99
N LEU A 133 7.46 5.65 28.68
CA LEU A 133 7.05 4.97 27.45
C LEU A 133 5.52 4.88 27.34
N PHE A 134 4.85 4.47 28.42
CA PHE A 134 3.41 4.21 28.36
C PHE A 134 2.53 5.40 28.71
N TYR A 135 3.03 6.38 29.46
CA TYR A 135 2.27 7.58 29.81
C TYR A 135 2.48 8.72 28.80
N TYR A 136 3.67 8.83 28.18
CA TYR A 136 3.97 9.89 27.22
C TYR A 136 4.02 9.37 25.78
N ILE A 137 4.90 8.41 25.49
CA ILE A 137 5.20 8.01 24.10
C ILE A 137 4.03 7.26 23.46
N PHE A 138 3.44 6.30 24.18
CA PHE A 138 2.35 5.48 23.65
C PHE A 138 1.07 6.29 23.38
N PRO A 139 0.57 7.16 24.28
CA PRO A 139 -0.57 8.02 24.00
C PRO A 139 -0.28 9.02 22.88
N PHE A 140 0.94 9.55 22.80
CA PHE A 140 1.35 10.40 21.68
C PHE A 140 1.29 9.64 20.35
N ALA A 141 1.81 8.41 20.29
CA ALA A 141 1.76 7.57 19.09
C ALA A 141 0.32 7.26 18.67
N LEU A 142 -0.57 6.95 19.63
CA LEU A 142 -2.01 6.79 19.37
C LEU A 142 -2.64 8.09 18.85
N GLY A 143 -2.31 9.23 19.45
CA GLY A 143 -2.78 10.54 19.01
C GLY A 143 -2.36 10.86 17.57
N VAL A 144 -1.10 10.60 17.22
CA VAL A 144 -0.59 10.74 15.84
C VAL A 144 -1.31 9.77 14.90
N PHE A 145 -1.55 8.52 15.32
CA PHE A 145 -2.28 7.54 14.52
C PHE A 145 -3.71 8.01 14.22
N PHE A 146 -4.47 8.44 15.24
CA PHE A 146 -5.82 8.97 15.05
C PHE A 146 -5.82 10.26 14.22
N PHE A 147 -4.84 11.14 14.45
CA PHE A 147 -4.67 12.36 13.67
C PHE A 147 -4.45 12.05 12.18
N ILE A 148 -3.51 11.14 11.85
CA ILE A 148 -3.25 10.73 10.47
C ILE A 148 -4.49 10.08 9.85
N HIS A 149 -5.21 9.26 10.62
CA HIS A 149 -6.42 8.60 10.14
C HIS A 149 -7.54 9.59 9.80
N ASP A 150 -7.86 10.50 10.72
CA ASP A 150 -8.95 11.45 10.56
C ASP A 150 -8.59 12.57 9.57
N MET A 151 -7.37 13.10 9.67
CA MET A 151 -6.85 14.08 8.72
C MET A 151 -6.75 13.48 7.33
N GLY A 152 -6.26 12.24 7.21
CA GLY A 152 -6.18 11.53 5.93
C GLY A 152 -7.53 11.36 5.26
N LYS A 153 -8.58 11.01 6.02
CA LYS A 153 -9.95 10.94 5.51
C LYS A 153 -10.47 12.31 5.04
N ARG A 154 -10.30 13.35 5.87
CA ARG A 154 -10.73 14.72 5.52
C ARG A 154 -10.00 15.27 4.30
N PHE A 155 -8.69 15.07 4.25
CA PHE A 155 -7.86 15.49 3.12
C PHE A 155 -8.23 14.75 1.83
N ASN A 156 -8.49 13.44 1.92
CA ASN A 156 -8.96 12.66 0.78
C ASN A 156 -10.36 13.10 0.32
N ALA A 157 -11.27 13.47 1.23
CA ALA A 157 -12.58 13.99 0.86
C ALA A 157 -12.48 15.38 0.21
N TYR A 158 -11.66 16.27 0.77
CA TYR A 158 -11.42 17.62 0.23
C TYR A 158 -10.87 17.57 -1.21
N LEU A 159 -9.97 16.63 -1.49
CA LEU A 159 -9.39 16.42 -2.82
C LEU A 159 -10.14 15.36 -3.66
N GLN A 160 -11.41 15.07 -3.36
CA GLN A 160 -12.26 14.19 -4.16
C GLN A 160 -11.67 12.80 -4.46
N GLY A 161 -10.89 12.24 -3.53
CA GLY A 161 -10.26 10.93 -3.69
C GLY A 161 -8.92 10.92 -4.44
N LEU A 162 -8.42 12.06 -4.91
CA LEU A 162 -7.17 12.15 -5.67
C LEU A 162 -5.96 11.54 -4.93
N PRO A 163 -5.69 11.84 -3.64
CA PRO A 163 -4.53 11.29 -2.94
C PRO A 163 -4.55 9.76 -2.88
N LYS A 164 -5.73 9.19 -2.57
CA LYS A 164 -5.92 7.73 -2.57
C LYS A 164 -5.66 7.15 -3.96
N ASN A 165 -6.20 7.75 -5.01
CA ASN A 165 -6.01 7.28 -6.38
C ASN A 165 -4.54 7.37 -6.82
N ILE A 166 -3.82 8.42 -6.43
CA ILE A 166 -2.38 8.57 -6.68
C ILE A 166 -1.60 7.49 -5.94
N LEU A 167 -1.88 7.24 -4.66
CA LEU A 167 -1.22 6.20 -3.88
C LEU A 167 -1.46 4.80 -4.48
N GLN A 168 -2.70 4.51 -4.86
CA GLN A 168 -3.07 3.26 -5.52
C GLN A 168 -2.35 3.09 -6.87
N ARG A 169 -2.26 4.17 -7.65
CA ARG A 169 -1.58 4.18 -8.95
C ARG A 169 -0.06 4.04 -8.80
N LEU A 170 0.54 4.69 -7.82
CA LEU A 170 1.95 4.56 -7.50
C LEU A 170 2.28 3.15 -7.03
N ALA A 171 1.47 2.58 -6.14
CA ALA A 171 1.62 1.21 -5.68
C ALA A 171 1.50 0.20 -6.84
N GLN A 172 0.53 0.40 -7.74
CA GLN A 172 0.38 -0.40 -8.96
C GLN A 172 1.59 -0.25 -9.89
N PHE A 173 2.12 0.96 -10.08
CA PHE A 173 3.31 1.20 -10.90
C PHE A 173 4.56 0.51 -10.33
N LEU A 174 4.80 0.63 -9.02
CA LEU A 174 5.91 -0.05 -8.34
C LEU A 174 5.80 -1.56 -8.47
N LEU A 175 4.58 -2.10 -8.31
CA LEU A 175 4.32 -3.53 -8.44
C LEU A 175 4.53 -4.03 -9.88
N THR A 176 4.07 -3.28 -10.89
CA THR A 176 4.37 -3.55 -12.30
C THR A 176 5.88 -3.60 -12.53
N GLY A 177 6.62 -2.59 -12.05
CA GLY A 177 8.07 -2.51 -12.18
C GLY A 177 8.76 -3.72 -11.54
N PHE A 178 8.36 -4.09 -10.32
CA PHE A 178 8.88 -5.26 -9.62
C PHE A 178 8.64 -6.55 -10.41
N LEU A 179 7.41 -6.81 -10.88
CA LEU A 179 7.08 -8.03 -11.63
C LEU A 179 7.91 -8.17 -12.92
N PHE A 180 8.04 -7.08 -13.69
CA PHE A 180 8.87 -7.08 -14.90
C PHE A 180 10.35 -7.27 -14.56
N PHE A 181 10.84 -6.54 -13.56
CA PHE A 181 12.24 -6.61 -13.15
C PHE A 181 12.61 -8.02 -12.68
N SER A 182 11.82 -8.61 -11.79
CA SER A 182 12.01 -9.98 -11.34
C SER A 182 11.92 -10.99 -12.49
N GLY A 183 10.93 -10.86 -13.38
CA GLY A 183 10.79 -11.73 -14.54
C GLY A 183 12.02 -11.67 -15.46
N VAL A 184 12.51 -10.47 -15.79
CA VAL A 184 13.71 -10.29 -16.61
C VAL A 184 14.97 -10.82 -15.92
N LEU A 185 15.17 -10.54 -14.64
CA LEU A 185 16.32 -11.06 -13.89
C LEU A 185 16.31 -12.59 -13.82
N MET A 186 15.15 -13.20 -13.56
CA MET A 186 15.01 -14.65 -13.58
C MET A 186 15.32 -15.23 -14.95
N LEU A 187 14.87 -14.56 -16.02
CA LEU A 187 15.14 -14.98 -17.39
C LEU A 187 16.63 -14.92 -17.70
N ILE A 188 17.33 -13.84 -17.33
CA ILE A 188 18.79 -13.70 -17.48
C ILE A 188 19.52 -14.78 -16.68
N ASN A 189 19.13 -15.02 -15.42
CA ASN A 189 19.76 -16.07 -14.60
C ASN A 189 19.56 -17.46 -15.20
N SER A 190 18.38 -17.72 -15.75
CA SER A 190 18.03 -19.03 -16.31
C SER A 190 18.66 -19.25 -17.68
N THR A 191 18.85 -18.20 -18.47
CA THR A 191 19.39 -18.29 -19.83
C THR A 191 20.90 -18.14 -19.86
N THR A 192 21.48 -17.34 -18.96
CA THR A 192 22.91 -17.03 -18.92
C THR A 192 23.44 -17.05 -17.47
N PRO A 193 23.52 -18.22 -16.80
CA PRO A 193 23.91 -18.32 -15.40
C PRO A 193 25.31 -17.75 -15.11
N ASN A 194 26.27 -17.97 -16.02
CA ASN A 194 27.64 -17.49 -15.84
C ASN A 194 27.73 -15.95 -15.86
N PHE A 195 26.92 -15.29 -16.71
CA PHE A 195 26.79 -13.84 -16.69
C PHE A 195 26.25 -13.33 -15.35
N ALA A 196 25.21 -14.00 -14.84
CA ALA A 196 24.62 -13.70 -13.53
C ALA A 196 25.62 -13.86 -12.37
N MET A 197 26.45 -14.91 -12.41
CA MET A 197 27.41 -15.21 -11.34
C MET A 197 28.71 -14.39 -11.41
N THR A 198 29.05 -13.82 -12.57
CA THR A 198 30.29 -13.05 -12.76
C THR A 198 30.08 -11.54 -12.60
N ASN A 199 28.85 -11.06 -12.84
CA ASN A 199 28.55 -9.63 -12.77
C ASN A 199 28.18 -9.20 -11.34
N LYS A 200 29.02 -8.35 -10.72
CA LYS A 200 28.80 -7.82 -9.37
C LYS A 200 27.41 -7.22 -9.17
N TYR A 201 26.94 -6.41 -10.13
CA TYR A 201 25.62 -5.77 -10.01
C TYR A 201 24.47 -6.79 -10.01
N PHE A 202 24.64 -7.90 -10.73
CA PHE A 202 23.65 -8.96 -10.72
C PHE A 202 23.66 -9.68 -9.36
N LEU A 203 24.84 -10.01 -8.83
CA LEU A 203 25.00 -10.65 -7.52
C LEU A 203 24.40 -9.84 -6.37
N ASP A 204 24.48 -8.50 -6.41
CA ASP A 204 23.92 -7.64 -5.37
C ASP A 204 22.38 -7.66 -5.37
N VAL A 205 21.76 -7.84 -6.54
CA VAL A 205 20.31 -7.81 -6.73
C VAL A 205 19.70 -9.22 -6.72
N TYR A 206 20.49 -10.24 -7.04
CA TYR A 206 20.09 -11.64 -7.16
C TYR A 206 19.32 -12.19 -5.93
N PRO A 207 19.72 -11.88 -4.67
CA PRO A 207 18.98 -12.34 -3.49
C PRO A 207 17.55 -11.83 -3.38
N TYR A 208 17.20 -10.78 -4.15
CA TYR A 208 15.87 -10.16 -4.16
C TYR A 208 14.99 -10.64 -5.32
N THR A 209 15.42 -11.68 -6.07
CA THR A 209 14.64 -12.30 -7.15
C THR A 209 14.15 -13.70 -6.75
N PHE A 210 13.24 -14.28 -7.53
CA PHE A 210 12.72 -15.61 -7.26
C PHE A 210 13.73 -16.70 -7.66
N TYR A 211 13.96 -17.67 -6.76
CA TYR A 211 14.79 -18.84 -7.01
C TYR A 211 13.94 -20.10 -7.20
N PHE A 212 14.08 -20.82 -8.32
CA PHE A 212 13.47 -22.13 -8.50
C PHE A 212 14.54 -23.20 -8.75
N LEU A 213 14.26 -24.44 -8.32
CA LEU A 213 15.21 -25.56 -8.37
C LEU A 213 15.57 -26.01 -9.80
N ASN A 214 14.70 -25.73 -10.78
CA ASN A 214 14.87 -26.16 -12.17
C ASN A 214 14.83 -24.95 -13.12
N GLN A 215 15.76 -24.92 -14.07
CA GLN A 215 15.87 -23.90 -15.11
C GLN A 215 14.56 -23.77 -15.93
N LEU A 216 13.93 -24.90 -16.29
CA LEU A 216 12.67 -24.87 -17.05
C LEU A 216 11.57 -24.13 -16.28
N ILE A 217 11.38 -24.46 -14.99
CA ILE A 217 10.39 -23.81 -14.12
C ILE A 217 10.71 -22.33 -13.98
N SER A 218 11.99 -21.97 -13.88
CA SER A 218 12.44 -20.58 -13.77
C SER A 218 12.09 -19.77 -15.02
N ILE A 219 12.28 -20.33 -16.23
CA ILE A 219 11.90 -19.68 -17.49
C ILE A 219 10.38 -19.49 -17.56
N VAL A 220 9.60 -20.53 -17.25
CA VAL A 220 8.12 -20.44 -17.28
C VAL A 220 7.64 -19.39 -16.28
N MET A 221 8.15 -19.40 -15.05
CA MET A 221 7.79 -18.43 -14.02
C MET A 221 8.19 -17.00 -14.40
N ALA A 222 9.35 -16.81 -15.04
CA ALA A 222 9.77 -15.51 -15.55
C ALA A 222 8.73 -14.94 -16.54
N PHE A 223 8.25 -15.75 -17.48
CA PHE A 223 7.22 -15.32 -18.43
C PHE A 223 5.84 -15.16 -17.80
N ILE A 224 5.48 -15.95 -16.78
CA ILE A 224 4.27 -15.72 -15.98
C ILE A 224 4.36 -14.35 -15.30
N LEU A 225 5.48 -14.02 -14.64
CA LEU A 225 5.66 -12.72 -13.98
C LEU A 225 5.60 -11.55 -14.97
N ILE A 226 6.23 -11.68 -16.15
CA ILE A 226 6.14 -10.69 -17.22
C ILE A 226 4.67 -10.55 -17.69
N GLY A 227 3.98 -11.65 -17.93
CA GLY A 227 2.57 -11.66 -18.34
C GLY A 227 1.64 -11.01 -17.30
N VAL A 228 1.79 -11.38 -16.02
CA VAL A 228 1.05 -10.75 -14.91
C VAL A 228 1.42 -9.27 -14.76
N GLY A 229 2.68 -8.91 -15.02
CA GLY A 229 3.15 -7.52 -15.08
C GLY A 229 2.43 -6.71 -16.14
N ILE A 230 2.24 -7.27 -17.34
CA ILE A 230 1.45 -6.69 -18.43
C ILE A 230 -0.01 -6.49 -18.00
N GLY A 231 -0.65 -7.50 -17.41
CA GLY A 231 -2.02 -7.40 -16.92
C GLY A 231 -2.19 -6.37 -15.80
N THR A 232 -1.19 -6.25 -14.93
CA THR A 232 -1.14 -5.25 -13.86
C THR A 232 -0.96 -3.84 -14.41
N ALA A 233 -0.07 -3.66 -15.40
CA ALA A 233 0.08 -2.38 -16.11
C ALA A 233 -1.23 -1.96 -16.80
N ALA A 234 -1.97 -2.93 -17.33
CA ALA A 234 -3.28 -2.72 -17.93
C ALA A 234 -4.45 -2.61 -16.92
N ARG A 235 -4.18 -2.70 -15.61
CA ARG A 235 -5.17 -2.53 -14.52
C ARG A 235 -6.34 -3.51 -14.54
N VAL A 236 -6.09 -4.75 -15.01
CA VAL A 236 -7.13 -5.77 -15.13
C VAL A 236 -7.39 -6.46 -13.79
N LYS A 237 -8.65 -6.52 -13.34
CA LYS A 237 -9.06 -7.16 -12.07
C LYS A 237 -8.47 -8.57 -11.89
N LYS A 238 -8.48 -9.38 -12.95
CA LYS A 238 -7.93 -10.75 -12.98
C LYS A 238 -6.41 -10.81 -12.73
N ALA A 239 -5.65 -9.77 -13.10
CA ALA A 239 -4.20 -9.74 -12.90
C ALA A 239 -3.82 -9.55 -11.43
N PHE A 240 -4.69 -8.91 -10.64
CA PHE A 240 -4.47 -8.72 -9.22
C PHE A 240 -4.36 -10.05 -8.48
N SER A 241 -5.33 -10.96 -8.68
CA SER A 241 -5.31 -12.28 -8.04
C SER A 241 -4.08 -13.09 -8.42
N LEU A 242 -3.69 -13.08 -9.69
CA LEU A 242 -2.46 -13.74 -10.14
C LEU A 242 -1.20 -13.13 -9.53
N THR A 243 -1.17 -11.82 -9.31
CA THR A 243 -0.04 -11.15 -8.65
C THR A 243 0.08 -11.60 -7.19
N ILE A 244 -1.04 -11.65 -6.46
CA ILE A 244 -1.07 -12.12 -5.07
C ILE A 244 -0.66 -13.60 -4.99
N ILE A 245 -1.13 -14.44 -5.91
CA ILE A 245 -0.72 -15.85 -5.99
C ILE A 245 0.80 -15.96 -6.23
N ALA A 246 1.34 -15.21 -7.19
CA ALA A 246 2.78 -15.23 -7.50
C ALA A 246 3.63 -14.79 -6.29
N LEU A 247 3.24 -13.71 -5.60
CA LEU A 247 3.93 -13.24 -4.40
C LEU A 247 3.82 -14.24 -3.24
N THR A 248 2.67 -14.90 -3.09
CA THR A 248 2.47 -15.93 -2.07
C THR A 248 3.38 -17.13 -2.33
N ILE A 249 3.46 -17.60 -3.58
CA ILE A 249 4.39 -18.66 -3.99
C ILE A 249 5.84 -18.25 -3.71
N ALA A 250 6.20 -16.98 -3.94
CA ALA A 250 7.52 -16.44 -3.61
C ALA A 250 7.85 -16.62 -2.13
N ILE A 251 6.96 -16.12 -1.27
CA ILE A 251 7.12 -16.14 0.19
C ILE A 251 7.21 -17.59 0.69
N LEU A 252 6.31 -18.46 0.22
CA LEU A 252 6.32 -19.88 0.56
C LEU A 252 7.61 -20.57 0.14
N ASN A 253 8.16 -20.24 -1.03
CA ASN A 253 9.42 -20.79 -1.48
C ASN A 253 10.61 -20.28 -0.64
N THR A 254 10.61 -19.00 -0.21
CA THR A 254 11.61 -18.48 0.75
C THR A 254 11.52 -19.19 2.11
N LEU A 255 10.32 -19.48 2.59
CA LEU A 255 10.11 -20.24 3.83
C LEU A 255 10.53 -21.71 3.69
N ARG A 256 10.28 -22.32 2.53
CA ARG A 256 10.76 -23.68 2.22
C ARG A 256 12.29 -23.76 2.35
N TRP A 257 13.01 -22.72 1.92
CA TRP A 257 14.47 -22.69 2.05
C TRP A 257 14.95 -22.75 3.51
N LEU A 258 14.28 -22.03 4.42
CA LEU A 258 14.53 -22.14 5.85
C LEU A 258 14.34 -23.58 6.36
N VAL A 259 13.22 -24.22 6.00
CA VAL A 259 12.86 -25.54 6.52
C VAL A 259 13.76 -26.66 6.00
N PHE A 260 14.12 -26.61 4.71
CA PHE A 260 14.84 -27.73 4.05
C PHE A 260 16.36 -27.56 4.06
N TYR A 261 16.88 -26.33 4.04
CA TYR A 261 18.32 -26.07 3.95
C TYR A 261 18.89 -25.35 5.17
N GLY A 262 18.04 -24.90 6.11
CA GLY A 262 18.48 -24.15 7.29
C GLY A 262 18.96 -22.72 6.99
N GLU A 263 18.94 -22.30 5.73
CA GLU A 263 19.35 -20.97 5.30
C GLU A 263 18.12 -20.07 5.13
N PHE A 264 18.08 -18.94 5.86
CA PHE A 264 16.98 -17.99 5.78
C PHE A 264 17.48 -16.55 5.62
N SER A 265 17.06 -15.92 4.53
CA SER A 265 17.30 -14.51 4.29
C SER A 265 16.14 -13.68 4.86
N TRP A 266 16.30 -13.18 6.09
CA TRP A 266 15.34 -12.26 6.72
C TRP A 266 15.09 -11.03 5.85
N LYS A 267 16.14 -10.54 5.16
CA LYS A 267 16.05 -9.41 4.22
C LYS A 267 15.07 -9.67 3.09
N MET A 268 15.13 -10.86 2.46
CA MET A 268 14.23 -11.21 1.36
C MET A 268 12.79 -11.41 1.83
N PHE A 269 12.59 -12.03 3.00
CA PHE A 269 11.25 -12.19 3.56
C PHE A 269 10.58 -10.85 3.86
N VAL A 270 11.28 -9.93 4.54
CA VAL A 270 10.76 -8.57 4.81
C VAL A 270 10.51 -7.80 3.51
N PHE A 271 11.41 -7.93 2.53
CA PHE A 271 11.24 -7.29 1.23
C PHE A 271 9.98 -7.80 0.51
N LEU A 272 9.77 -9.12 0.42
CA LEU A 272 8.56 -9.70 -0.19
C LEU A 272 7.29 -9.35 0.60
N ALA A 273 7.35 -9.29 1.94
CA ALA A 273 6.23 -8.84 2.77
C ALA A 273 5.88 -7.36 2.47
N LEU A 274 6.88 -6.52 2.26
CA LEU A 274 6.68 -5.13 1.84
C LEU A 274 6.06 -5.04 0.44
N ILE A 275 6.53 -5.84 -0.53
CA ILE A 275 5.91 -5.91 -1.86
C ILE A 275 4.46 -6.42 -1.78
N MET A 276 4.16 -7.39 -0.92
CA MET A 276 2.79 -7.86 -0.67
C MET A 276 1.91 -6.76 -0.09
N LEU A 277 2.44 -5.94 0.82
CA LEU A 277 1.74 -4.77 1.35
C LEU A 277 1.49 -3.72 0.27
N VAL A 278 2.47 -3.45 -0.60
CA VAL A 278 2.28 -2.57 -1.78
C VAL A 278 1.18 -3.12 -2.70
N ALA A 279 1.14 -4.44 -2.92
CA ALA A 279 0.06 -5.08 -3.66
C ALA A 279 -1.30 -4.88 -2.98
N TRP A 280 -1.38 -5.03 -1.66
CA TRP A 280 -2.63 -4.77 -0.95
C TRP A 280 -3.15 -3.34 -1.13
N PHE A 281 -2.25 -2.34 -1.11
CA PHE A 281 -2.63 -0.95 -1.38
C PHE A 281 -3.02 -0.70 -2.84
N SER A 282 -2.43 -1.40 -3.80
CA SER A 282 -2.73 -1.21 -5.22
C SER A 282 -4.09 -1.76 -5.66
N ARG A 283 -4.79 -2.55 -4.82
CA ARG A 283 -6.07 -3.22 -5.16
C ARG A 283 -7.11 -2.32 -5.85
N GLY A 284 -7.22 -1.05 -5.45
CA GLY A 284 -8.19 -0.12 -6.02
C GLY A 284 -7.84 0.39 -7.42
N ALA A 285 -6.59 0.25 -7.85
CA ALA A 285 -6.16 0.60 -9.20
C ALA A 285 -6.63 -0.43 -10.25
N TYR A 286 -6.97 -1.66 -9.85
CA TYR A 286 -7.39 -2.74 -10.76
C TYR A 286 -8.91 -2.76 -10.91
N TYR A 287 -9.43 -1.93 -11.82
CA TYR A 287 -10.87 -1.82 -12.04
C TYR A 287 -11.32 -2.34 -13.42
N ARG A 288 -10.41 -2.55 -14.37
CA ARG A 288 -10.76 -2.98 -15.72
C ARG A 288 -11.13 -4.47 -15.74
N GLU A 289 -12.15 -4.82 -16.50
CA GLU A 289 -12.62 -6.21 -16.62
C GLU A 289 -11.79 -7.03 -17.60
N ARG A 290 -11.27 -6.35 -18.63
CA ARG A 290 -10.47 -6.95 -19.69
C ARG A 290 -9.31 -6.05 -20.07
N MET A 291 -8.30 -6.68 -20.68
CA MET A 291 -7.23 -5.97 -21.33
C MET A 291 -7.62 -5.54 -22.75
N ALA A 292 -7.22 -4.33 -23.13
CA ALA A 292 -7.11 -3.92 -24.52
C ALA A 292 -5.67 -3.43 -24.74
N PRO A 293 -4.72 -4.32 -25.06
CA PRO A 293 -3.36 -3.94 -25.33
C PRO A 293 -3.29 -3.11 -26.60
N SER A 294 -2.54 -2.02 -26.54
CA SER A 294 -2.14 -1.29 -27.72
C SER A 294 -1.22 -2.14 -28.60
N TRP A 295 -1.19 -1.84 -29.89
CA TRP A 295 -0.22 -2.43 -30.82
C TRP A 295 1.22 -2.30 -30.31
N GLY A 296 1.57 -1.16 -29.70
CA GLY A 296 2.88 -0.94 -29.11
C GLY A 296 3.22 -1.93 -27.98
N ALA A 297 2.27 -2.22 -27.09
CA ALA A 297 2.46 -3.18 -26.01
C ALA A 297 2.63 -4.62 -26.54
N ILE A 298 1.87 -5.00 -27.56
CA ILE A 298 2.01 -6.30 -28.24
C ILE A 298 3.40 -6.39 -28.90
N SER A 299 3.79 -5.37 -29.67
CA SER A 299 5.08 -5.35 -30.36
C SER A 299 6.26 -5.41 -29.39
N TRP A 300 6.22 -4.67 -28.27
CA TRP A 300 7.27 -4.72 -27.25
C TRP A 300 7.39 -6.10 -26.58
N THR A 301 6.24 -6.72 -26.28
CA THR A 301 6.19 -8.06 -25.70
C THR A 301 6.75 -9.10 -26.68
N LEU A 302 6.34 -9.03 -27.95
CA LEU A 302 6.81 -9.90 -29.01
C LEU A 302 8.32 -9.72 -29.25
N PHE A 303 8.81 -8.48 -29.26
CA PHE A 303 10.23 -8.16 -29.39
C PHE A 303 11.06 -8.75 -28.26
N THR A 304 10.60 -8.62 -27.00
CA THR A 304 11.30 -9.17 -25.82
C THR A 304 11.34 -10.70 -25.87
N TYR A 305 10.24 -11.35 -26.24
CA TYR A 305 10.17 -12.80 -26.39
C TYR A 305 11.09 -13.27 -27.53
N LEU A 306 10.95 -12.70 -28.73
CA LEU A 306 11.77 -13.07 -29.90
C LEU A 306 13.25 -12.79 -29.66
N GLY A 307 13.60 -11.66 -29.04
CA GLY A 307 14.97 -11.34 -28.68
C GLY A 307 15.58 -12.40 -27.75
N THR A 308 14.85 -12.78 -26.70
CA THR A 308 15.27 -13.87 -25.80
C THR A 308 15.42 -15.19 -26.55
N PHE A 309 14.44 -15.53 -27.40
CA PHE A 309 14.45 -16.77 -28.17
C PHE A 309 15.65 -16.83 -29.12
N ILE A 310 15.91 -15.76 -29.88
CA ILE A 310 17.05 -15.65 -30.80
C ILE A 310 18.36 -15.78 -30.03
N VAL A 311 18.54 -15.02 -28.94
CA VAL A 311 19.76 -15.10 -28.11
C VAL A 311 19.96 -16.53 -27.62
N TYR A 312 18.92 -17.16 -27.09
CA TYR A 312 19.00 -18.52 -26.56
C TYR A 312 19.33 -19.57 -27.63
N THR A 313 18.74 -19.46 -28.83
CA THR A 313 19.01 -20.36 -29.96
C THR A 313 20.40 -20.14 -30.53
N VAL A 314 20.83 -18.89 -30.75
CA VAL A 314 22.16 -18.56 -31.31
C VAL A 314 23.26 -19.01 -30.37
N VAL A 315 23.16 -18.70 -29.07
CA VAL A 315 24.13 -19.14 -28.07
C VAL A 315 24.21 -20.67 -28.03
N GLY A 316 23.07 -21.37 -28.12
CA GLY A 316 23.02 -22.83 -28.21
C GLY A 316 23.79 -23.42 -29.41
N VAL A 317 23.51 -22.89 -30.60
CA VAL A 317 24.11 -23.37 -31.86
C VAL A 317 25.60 -23.06 -31.91
N LEU A 318 26.03 -21.88 -31.47
CA LEU A 318 27.44 -21.52 -31.40
C LEU A 318 28.20 -22.38 -30.39
N ASN A 319 27.58 -22.74 -29.26
CA ASN A 319 28.15 -23.63 -28.27
C ASN A 319 28.36 -25.07 -28.83
N GLN A 320 27.45 -25.55 -29.69
CA GLN A 320 27.60 -26.87 -30.34
C GLN A 320 28.79 -26.94 -31.32
N LYS A 321 29.11 -25.84 -32.02
CA LYS A 321 30.20 -25.82 -33.00
C LYS A 321 31.60 -25.89 -32.38
N MET A 322 31.74 -25.66 -31.08
CA MET A 322 33.00 -25.73 -30.35
C MET A 322 33.37 -27.15 -29.88
N LEU A 323 32.44 -28.11 -29.98
CA LEU A 323 32.74 -29.55 -29.85
C LEU A 323 33.50 -30.12 -31.07
N HIS A 324 33.59 -29.36 -32.17
CA HIS A 324 34.42 -29.70 -33.34
C HIS A 324 35.69 -28.83 -33.36
N PRO A 325 36.91 -29.42 -33.37
CA PRO A 325 38.16 -28.71 -32.99
C PRO A 325 38.62 -27.56 -33.90
N HIS A 326 37.97 -27.33 -35.05
CA HIS A 326 38.56 -26.53 -36.13
C HIS A 326 38.01 -25.11 -36.28
N HIS A 327 37.01 -24.67 -35.51
CA HIS A 327 36.48 -23.30 -35.61
C HIS A 327 36.48 -22.57 -34.25
N LYS A 328 37.50 -21.74 -34.03
CA LYS A 328 37.66 -20.87 -32.85
C LYS A 328 36.78 -19.62 -32.93
N PHE A 329 35.46 -19.76 -32.81
CA PHE A 329 34.62 -18.61 -32.47
C PHE A 329 34.58 -18.49 -30.94
N ILE A 330 35.13 -17.40 -30.40
CA ILE A 330 35.20 -17.16 -28.95
C ILE A 330 33.83 -16.61 -28.52
N VAL A 331 32.93 -17.48 -28.08
CA VAL A 331 31.77 -17.05 -27.30
C VAL A 331 32.30 -16.63 -25.92
N PRO A 332 31.95 -15.44 -25.39
CA PRO A 332 32.35 -15.06 -24.04
C PRO A 332 31.91 -16.12 -23.01
N ASN A 333 32.80 -16.49 -22.08
CA ASN A 333 32.52 -17.52 -21.04
C ASN A 333 31.21 -17.27 -20.26
N ALA A 334 30.77 -16.02 -20.20
CA ALA A 334 29.51 -15.59 -19.60
C ALA A 334 28.24 -16.16 -20.26
N LEU A 335 28.30 -16.57 -21.53
CA LEU A 335 27.17 -17.09 -22.32
C LEU A 335 27.22 -18.61 -22.50
N PHE A 336 28.21 -19.31 -21.93
CA PHE A 336 28.41 -20.74 -22.15
C PHE A 336 27.36 -21.61 -21.43
N PHE A 337 26.78 -22.62 -22.10
CA PHE A 337 25.89 -23.61 -21.47
C PHE A 337 26.65 -24.88 -21.06
N PRO A 338 26.47 -25.42 -19.83
CA PRO A 338 27.24 -26.57 -19.35
C PRO A 338 26.99 -27.88 -20.09
N SER A 339 25.81 -28.07 -20.72
CA SER A 339 25.50 -29.28 -21.50
C SER A 339 24.38 -29.07 -22.52
N GLN A 340 24.35 -29.93 -23.56
CA GLN A 340 23.28 -29.95 -24.57
C GLN A 340 21.90 -30.26 -23.96
N LYS A 341 21.83 -31.05 -22.89
CA LYS A 341 20.58 -31.38 -22.18
C LYS A 341 19.97 -30.15 -21.52
N ILE A 342 20.78 -29.35 -20.82
CA ILE A 342 20.37 -28.09 -20.17
C ILE A 342 19.87 -27.10 -21.24
N TRP A 343 20.59 -26.99 -22.35
CA TRP A 343 20.16 -26.16 -23.47
C TRP A 343 18.80 -26.60 -24.04
N LEU A 344 18.62 -27.89 -24.34
CA LEU A 344 17.36 -28.43 -24.86
C LEU A 344 16.19 -28.22 -23.88
N MET A 345 16.42 -28.42 -22.57
CA MET A 345 15.42 -28.18 -21.53
C MET A 345 14.97 -26.73 -21.47
N GLY A 346 15.90 -25.76 -21.57
CA GLY A 346 15.50 -24.35 -21.63
C GLY A 346 14.88 -23.95 -22.97
N PHE A 347 15.23 -24.59 -24.09
CA PHE A 347 14.55 -24.38 -25.38
C PHE A 347 13.09 -24.83 -25.32
N VAL A 348 12.85 -26.04 -24.79
CA VAL A 348 11.49 -26.53 -24.50
C VAL A 348 10.79 -25.61 -23.50
N GLY A 349 11.52 -25.12 -22.48
CA GLY A 349 11.02 -24.15 -21.52
C GLY A 349 10.56 -22.84 -22.17
N LEU A 350 11.26 -22.33 -23.18
CA LEU A 350 10.86 -21.13 -23.93
C LEU A 350 9.59 -21.35 -24.75
N ILE A 351 9.44 -22.51 -25.40
CA ILE A 351 8.21 -22.86 -26.14
C ILE A 351 7.03 -22.95 -25.18
N LEU A 352 7.21 -23.67 -24.06
CA LEU A 352 6.20 -23.79 -23.02
C LEU A 352 5.83 -22.42 -22.44
N ALA A 353 6.82 -21.57 -22.20
CA ALA A 353 6.62 -20.21 -21.71
C ALA A 353 5.84 -19.33 -22.70
N ALA A 354 6.05 -19.48 -24.01
CA ALA A 354 5.22 -18.81 -25.02
C ALA A 354 3.75 -19.25 -24.92
N LEU A 355 3.50 -20.55 -24.83
CA LEU A 355 2.13 -21.07 -24.71
C LEU A 355 1.45 -20.55 -23.44
N VAL A 356 2.17 -20.54 -22.32
CA VAL A 356 1.67 -19.99 -21.05
C VAL A 356 1.40 -18.49 -21.16
N LEU A 357 2.31 -17.72 -21.77
CA LEU A 357 2.12 -16.29 -21.97
C LEU A 357 0.89 -16.00 -22.85
N ILE A 358 0.73 -16.73 -23.96
CA ILE A 358 -0.43 -16.60 -24.86
C ILE A 358 -1.72 -16.94 -24.10
N GLY A 359 -1.74 -18.05 -23.35
CA GLY A 359 -2.90 -18.46 -22.54
C GLY A 359 -3.26 -17.43 -21.47
N LEU A 360 -2.26 -16.84 -20.82
CA LEU A 360 -2.44 -15.82 -19.79
C LEU A 360 -2.94 -14.49 -20.38
N LEU A 361 -2.40 -14.07 -21.51
CA LEU A 361 -2.92 -12.92 -22.25
C LEU A 361 -4.36 -13.18 -22.67
N HIS A 362 -4.66 -14.34 -23.25
CA HIS A 362 -6.02 -14.73 -23.64
C HIS A 362 -6.98 -14.68 -22.45
N TYR A 363 -6.58 -15.17 -21.28
CA TYR A 363 -7.37 -15.09 -20.05
C TYR A 363 -7.70 -13.64 -19.63
N PHE A 364 -6.77 -12.70 -19.83
CA PHE A 364 -7.00 -11.27 -19.59
C PHE A 364 -7.87 -10.60 -20.67
N PHE A 365 -7.86 -11.12 -21.89
CA PHE A 365 -8.72 -10.63 -22.97
C PHE A 365 -10.15 -11.14 -22.90
N TYR A 366 -10.34 -12.38 -22.43
CA TYR A 366 -11.60 -13.11 -22.53
C TYR A 366 -12.62 -12.63 -21.51
N THR A 367 -13.33 -11.56 -21.87
CA THR A 367 -14.60 -11.08 -21.29
C THR A 367 -15.30 -10.19 -22.33
N THR A 368 -16.55 -10.51 -22.68
CA THR A 368 -17.40 -9.67 -23.52
C THR A 368 -18.10 -8.62 -22.67
N ASN A 369 -18.06 -7.36 -23.09
CA ASN A 369 -18.92 -6.33 -22.48
C ASN A 369 -20.21 -6.26 -23.30
N PRO A 370 -21.38 -6.56 -22.70
CA PRO A 370 -22.65 -6.56 -23.41
C PRO A 370 -23.05 -5.17 -23.93
N HIS A 371 -22.57 -4.08 -23.32
CA HIS A 371 -22.94 -2.71 -23.69
C HIS A 371 -22.11 -2.14 -24.86
N LEU A 372 -20.92 -2.66 -25.13
CA LEU A 372 -19.98 -2.13 -26.13
C LEU A 372 -19.75 -3.06 -27.33
N ASN A 373 -20.61 -4.05 -27.51
CA ASN A 373 -20.54 -4.93 -28.67
C ASN A 373 -21.94 -5.17 -29.27
N ILE A 374 -22.74 -4.11 -29.30
CA ILE A 374 -24.09 -4.13 -29.86
C ILE A 374 -23.96 -3.82 -31.36
N SER A 375 -24.34 -4.80 -32.19
CA SER A 375 -24.56 -4.57 -33.62
C SER A 375 -25.69 -3.57 -33.79
N VAL A 376 -25.59 -2.72 -34.82
CA VAL A 376 -26.66 -1.74 -35.09
C VAL A 376 -27.99 -2.46 -35.27
N ASP A 377 -28.97 -2.07 -34.46
CA ASP A 377 -30.37 -2.50 -34.59
C ASP A 377 -31.16 -1.38 -35.27
N SER A 378 -31.55 -1.64 -36.51
CA SER A 378 -32.27 -0.70 -37.37
C SER A 378 -33.56 -0.21 -36.75
N GLU A 379 -34.28 -1.04 -35.98
CA GLU A 379 -35.55 -0.64 -35.37
C GLU A 379 -35.33 0.28 -34.18
N ARG A 380 -34.32 0.01 -33.35
CA ARG A 380 -33.93 0.90 -32.25
C ARG A 380 -33.49 2.27 -32.76
N VAL A 381 -32.62 2.28 -33.77
CA VAL A 381 -32.16 3.52 -34.42
C VAL A 381 -33.35 4.29 -34.99
N ARG A 382 -34.25 3.61 -35.71
CA ARG A 382 -35.43 4.24 -36.30
C ARG A 382 -36.35 4.85 -35.23
N ARG A 383 -36.63 4.14 -34.13
CA ARG A 383 -37.46 4.66 -33.04
C ARG A 383 -36.88 5.94 -32.43
N VAL A 384 -35.57 5.98 -32.18
CA VAL A 384 -34.91 7.18 -31.64
C VAL A 384 -34.97 8.36 -32.63
N ILE A 385 -34.75 8.10 -33.92
CA ILE A 385 -34.83 9.13 -34.96
C ILE A 385 -36.28 9.65 -35.11
N ASP A 386 -37.27 8.77 -35.09
CA ASP A 386 -38.69 9.12 -35.26
C ASP A 386 -39.22 9.92 -34.05
N GLU A 387 -38.74 9.62 -32.82
CA GLU A 387 -39.20 10.27 -31.58
C GLU A 387 -38.45 11.56 -31.25
N TYR A 388 -37.12 11.57 -31.37
CA TYR A 388 -36.26 12.68 -30.90
C TYR A 388 -35.52 13.40 -32.04
N GLY A 389 -35.54 12.86 -33.25
CA GLY A 389 -34.81 13.40 -34.39
C GLY A 389 -33.40 12.81 -34.58
N GLY A 390 -32.92 12.88 -35.82
CA GLY A 390 -31.57 12.49 -36.21
C GLY A 390 -30.72 13.69 -36.66
N ASN A 391 -29.45 13.44 -36.97
CA ASN A 391 -28.53 14.43 -37.55
C ASN A 391 -28.06 13.99 -38.96
N GLU A 392 -27.15 14.75 -39.57
CA GLU A 392 -26.65 14.48 -40.93
C GLU A 392 -26.00 13.11 -41.10
N ILE A 393 -25.56 12.47 -40.02
CA ILE A 393 -24.83 11.19 -40.05
C ILE A 393 -25.64 10.01 -39.49
N SER A 394 -26.84 10.24 -38.96
CA SER A 394 -27.68 9.19 -38.36
C SER A 394 -28.02 8.09 -39.36
N HIS A 395 -28.23 8.45 -40.64
CA HIS A 395 -28.49 7.51 -41.72
C HIS A 395 -27.33 6.54 -42.00
N LEU A 396 -26.09 6.89 -41.60
CA LEU A 396 -24.92 6.02 -41.74
C LEU A 396 -24.94 4.83 -40.78
N ALA A 397 -25.88 4.78 -39.82
CA ALA A 397 -26.14 3.61 -39.00
C ALA A 397 -26.54 2.40 -39.86
N TYR A 398 -27.29 2.62 -40.93
CA TYR A 398 -27.84 1.57 -41.80
C TYR A 398 -26.81 0.94 -42.76
N LEU A 399 -25.54 1.35 -42.69
CA LEU A 399 -24.44 0.71 -43.43
C LEU A 399 -23.91 -0.55 -42.73
N PHE A 400 -24.26 -0.78 -41.45
CA PHE A 400 -23.87 -1.95 -40.64
C PHE A 400 -22.35 -2.21 -40.54
N ASP A 401 -21.52 -1.21 -40.84
CA ASP A 401 -20.05 -1.25 -40.75
C ASP A 401 -19.52 -0.71 -39.40
N LYS A 402 -20.43 -0.28 -38.53
CA LYS A 402 -20.19 0.35 -37.22
C LYS A 402 -20.95 -0.39 -36.12
N GLN A 403 -20.54 -0.15 -34.88
CA GLN A 403 -21.27 -0.55 -33.68
C GLN A 403 -22.11 0.62 -33.16
N MET A 404 -23.13 0.30 -32.37
CA MET A 404 -23.92 1.30 -31.65
C MET A 404 -23.79 1.15 -30.13
N TYR A 405 -23.89 2.26 -29.41
CA TYR A 405 -24.10 2.30 -27.97
C TYR A 405 -25.34 3.13 -27.70
N CYS A 406 -26.29 2.57 -26.97
CA CYS A 406 -27.55 3.23 -26.65
C CYS A 406 -27.57 3.61 -25.17
N TYR A 407 -27.82 4.88 -24.89
CA TYR A 407 -28.14 5.35 -23.56
C TYR A 407 -29.64 5.24 -23.33
N GLU A 408 -30.01 4.45 -22.32
CA GLU A 408 -31.39 4.18 -21.95
C GLU A 408 -31.74 4.86 -20.61
N VAL A 409 -32.91 5.49 -20.55
CA VAL A 409 -33.55 6.01 -19.34
C VAL A 409 -34.89 5.30 -19.18
N ASP A 410 -35.13 4.69 -18.02
CA ASP A 410 -36.35 3.91 -17.73
C ASP A 410 -36.71 2.85 -18.80
N GLY A 411 -35.70 2.25 -19.42
CA GLY A 411 -35.86 1.23 -20.48
C GLY A 411 -36.22 1.78 -21.86
N LYS A 412 -36.16 3.11 -22.06
CA LYS A 412 -36.33 3.75 -23.37
C LYS A 412 -35.00 4.28 -23.90
N ASP A 413 -34.73 4.01 -25.18
CA ASP A 413 -33.57 4.54 -25.89
C ASP A 413 -33.69 6.07 -26.02
N GLN A 414 -32.69 6.80 -25.50
CA GLN A 414 -32.66 8.26 -25.54
C GLN A 414 -31.61 8.76 -26.52
N VAL A 415 -30.36 8.33 -26.37
CA VAL A 415 -29.21 8.82 -27.16
C VAL A 415 -28.42 7.66 -27.73
N ILE A 416 -28.02 7.74 -29.00
CA ILE A 416 -27.24 6.72 -29.70
C ILE A 416 -25.89 7.28 -30.13
N PHE A 417 -24.82 6.53 -29.82
CA PHE A 417 -23.47 6.76 -30.33
C PHE A 417 -23.13 5.69 -31.36
N LEU A 418 -22.78 6.11 -32.58
CA LEU A 418 -22.16 5.24 -33.56
C LEU A 418 -20.65 5.26 -33.36
N TYR A 419 -20.02 4.10 -33.30
CA TYR A 419 -18.57 4.02 -33.16
C TYR A 419 -17.99 2.82 -33.88
N LYS A 420 -16.67 2.85 -34.05
CA LYS A 420 -15.88 1.73 -34.52
C LYS A 420 -14.74 1.47 -33.57
N LYS A 421 -14.61 0.24 -33.12
CA LYS A 421 -13.44 -0.17 -32.35
C LYS A 421 -12.22 -0.34 -33.28
N THR A 422 -11.15 0.40 -32.99
CA THR A 422 -9.85 0.25 -33.66
C THR A 422 -8.78 -0.04 -32.62
N ALA A 423 -8.29 -1.28 -32.59
CA ALA A 423 -7.32 -1.76 -31.60
C ALA A 423 -7.80 -1.56 -30.14
N ASP A 424 -7.08 -0.74 -29.37
CA ASP A 424 -7.36 -0.37 -27.99
C ASP A 424 -8.10 0.97 -27.84
N LYS A 425 -8.75 1.44 -28.91
CA LYS A 425 -9.48 2.71 -28.96
C LYS A 425 -10.89 2.55 -29.54
N LEU A 426 -11.79 3.43 -29.12
CA LEU A 426 -13.13 3.59 -29.67
C LEU A 426 -13.19 4.90 -30.45
N VAL A 427 -13.46 4.82 -31.76
CA VAL A 427 -13.59 5.99 -32.63
C VAL A 427 -15.08 6.24 -32.83
N ILE A 428 -15.60 7.33 -32.25
CA ILE A 428 -16.99 7.75 -32.44
C ILE A 428 -17.12 8.39 -33.83
N LEU A 429 -18.19 8.06 -34.54
CA LEU A 429 -18.54 8.72 -35.79
C LEU A 429 -19.37 9.96 -35.49
N GLY A 430 -18.73 11.13 -35.57
CA GLY A 430 -19.36 12.45 -35.43
C GLY A 430 -20.19 12.63 -34.16
N GLU A 431 -21.27 13.40 -34.25
CA GLU A 431 -22.15 13.69 -33.13
C GLU A 431 -23.16 12.56 -32.88
N PRO A 432 -23.45 12.22 -31.60
CA PRO A 432 -24.56 11.34 -31.28
C PRO A 432 -25.89 11.93 -31.76
N PHE A 433 -26.94 11.11 -31.81
CA PHE A 433 -28.29 11.53 -32.18
C PHE A 433 -29.34 10.96 -31.21
N GLY A 434 -30.51 11.61 -31.15
CA GLY A 434 -31.57 11.33 -30.19
C GLY A 434 -31.83 12.52 -29.25
N ASN A 435 -32.27 12.23 -28.02
CA ASN A 435 -32.62 13.24 -27.03
C ASN A 435 -31.37 13.96 -26.45
N MET A 436 -31.07 15.14 -26.98
CA MET A 436 -29.89 15.92 -26.58
C MET A 436 -29.93 16.44 -25.15
N ASP A 437 -31.10 16.48 -24.50
CA ASP A 437 -31.21 16.88 -23.09
C ASP A 437 -30.45 15.92 -22.15
N HIS A 438 -30.22 14.67 -22.59
CA HIS A 438 -29.48 13.65 -21.85
C HIS A 438 -28.05 13.43 -22.36
N LEU A 439 -27.51 14.32 -23.20
CA LEU A 439 -26.21 14.14 -23.83
C LEU A 439 -25.06 13.96 -22.81
N ASP A 440 -25.00 14.80 -21.78
CA ASP A 440 -23.92 14.78 -20.80
C ASP A 440 -23.92 13.50 -19.96
N ASP A 441 -25.11 13.05 -19.54
CA ASP A 441 -25.28 11.79 -18.80
C ASP A 441 -24.93 10.58 -19.70
N ALA A 442 -25.37 10.63 -20.96
CA ALA A 442 -25.11 9.59 -21.94
C ALA A 442 -23.61 9.46 -22.25
N LEU A 443 -22.93 10.59 -22.43
CA LEU A 443 -21.49 10.67 -22.64
C LEU A 443 -20.74 10.14 -21.41
N THR A 444 -21.14 10.56 -20.21
CA THR A 444 -20.53 10.08 -18.95
C THR A 444 -20.65 8.57 -18.78
N LYS A 445 -21.85 8.02 -19.04
CA LYS A 445 -22.08 6.56 -18.97
C LYS A 445 -21.27 5.82 -20.04
N PHE A 446 -21.26 6.31 -21.27
CA PHE A 446 -20.46 5.73 -22.36
C PHE A 446 -18.96 5.72 -22.03
N MET A 447 -18.43 6.82 -21.49
CA MET A 447 -17.03 6.91 -21.08
C MET A 447 -16.69 5.93 -19.95
N ASN A 448 -17.56 5.79 -18.96
CA ASN A 448 -17.37 4.86 -17.85
C ASN A 448 -17.40 3.41 -18.33
N ASP A 449 -18.35 3.05 -19.17
CA ASP A 449 -18.46 1.70 -19.75
C ASP A 449 -17.26 1.39 -20.66
N ALA A 450 -16.80 2.39 -21.43
CA ALA A 450 -15.62 2.28 -22.26
C ALA A 450 -14.36 2.02 -21.42
N ASP A 451 -14.12 2.79 -20.35
CA ASP A 451 -12.89 2.68 -19.55
C ASP A 451 -12.75 1.34 -18.81
N LEU A 452 -13.86 0.64 -18.54
CA LEU A 452 -13.83 -0.73 -18.00
C LEU A 452 -13.19 -1.74 -18.96
N THR A 453 -13.17 -1.45 -20.26
CA THR A 453 -12.83 -2.43 -21.29
C THR A 453 -11.73 -2.02 -22.24
N ILE A 454 -11.65 -0.74 -22.57
CA ILE A 454 -10.82 -0.17 -23.63
C ILE A 454 -10.28 1.16 -23.10
N THR A 455 -9.13 1.62 -23.58
CA THR A 455 -8.64 2.96 -23.20
C THR A 455 -9.43 3.99 -24.01
N PRO A 456 -10.26 4.85 -23.39
CA PRO A 456 -11.06 5.80 -24.14
C PRO A 456 -10.14 6.87 -24.73
N TRP A 457 -9.99 6.85 -26.04
CA TRP A 457 -9.46 7.96 -26.83
C TRP A 457 -10.50 8.25 -27.89
N PHE A 458 -11.33 9.24 -27.62
CA PHE A 458 -12.38 9.66 -28.53
C PHE A 458 -11.78 10.61 -29.55
N PHE A 459 -11.83 10.21 -30.81
CA PHE A 459 -11.65 11.15 -31.91
C PHE A 459 -13.04 11.66 -32.29
N MET A 460 -13.52 12.67 -31.56
CA MET A 460 -14.74 13.38 -31.95
C MET A 460 -14.32 14.47 -32.95
N LYS A 461 -14.62 14.27 -34.23
CA LYS A 461 -14.55 15.36 -35.20
C LYS A 461 -15.83 16.15 -35.05
N LEU A 462 -15.85 17.12 -34.13
CA LEU A 462 -16.92 18.12 -34.04
C LEU A 462 -16.91 18.91 -35.37
N PRO A 463 -17.99 18.89 -36.16
CA PRO A 463 -18.15 19.88 -37.21
C PRO A 463 -18.53 21.19 -36.51
N ASN A 464 -17.64 22.19 -36.60
CA ASN A 464 -17.85 23.62 -36.37
C ASN A 464 -19.03 24.03 -35.46
N LEU A 465 -18.71 24.48 -34.25
CA LEU A 465 -19.49 25.50 -33.55
C LEU A 465 -19.63 26.77 -34.40
#